data_AF-A0A2V3J6P6-F1
#
_entry.id   AF-A0A2V3J6P6-F1
#
_cell.length_a   1.000
_cell.length_b   1.000
_cell.length_c   1.000
_cell.angle_alpha   90.00
_cell.angle_beta   90.00
_cell.angle_gamma   90.00
#
_symmetry.space_group_name_H-M   'P 1'
#
loop_
_entity.id
_entity.type
_entity.pdbx_description
1 polymer ?
#
loop_
_entity_poly.entity_id
_entity_poly.type
_entity_poly.pdbx_seq_one_letter_code
_entity_poly.pdbx_strand_id
1 'polypeptide(L)'
;MPKSTTHLFLLTVALSVSASLASLCPAVTDPTQQAFVTSAKAVLDGNWVTSMNSTLPSPNLYPHQWSWDSAFIALGYSHYDTHKAIAETDALFRAQWRNGLLPHIVFNPNADESYFPGPAFWKIHTSPAHPLNSQTSGIVQPPVHAIASLAIYNNAKSAQQKKLAMHHLQSVYPKLVNWHNYLYNERDPLKENLVYIRHMWESGMDNSPAWDDALNAIQLTPDQIPQYTRVDKGKVGSHHERPNSHFYDRAVYLIKVFYDNSYDEQAIFKSSPFLIQDVLFNSILARAGEALADIAHILGKKQAAVHHREQSAKTAAAISSKLYHAEDGFYYDYDMVAKKLIRTKISGGLVALYGAKVDSTHLNSIVNHLYDPAFLGPDLSSYTIPSVARDDPGYTNTTYWKGPAWININYLVRDGLLRNGNGNEDAVKIAKFLKTRSMSMLGAAGFYEYFNPISGSPHGGHQFSWSAALTIDWMCSTSSETSPIGFVSSLITNMVRIRISEWGYVLAAVLLFGMASAAYYYTWISGKAKTCALDSFSNGNGENGSDKARDHTDSRRAATLAAHLRHRRRSTSMHPSRAD
;
A
#
# COMPACT_ATOMS: atom_id res chain seq x y z
N MET A 1 42.11 -24.69 -43.56
CA MET A 1 41.52 -24.41 -42.23
C MET A 1 42.54 -23.65 -41.40
N PRO A 2 42.20 -22.80 -40.42
CA PRO A 2 40.92 -22.70 -39.68
C PRO A 2 40.04 -21.48 -40.05
N LYS A 3 38.76 -21.53 -39.68
CA LYS A 3 37.83 -20.38 -39.63
C LYS A 3 36.89 -20.38 -38.40
N SER A 4 36.96 -21.37 -37.52
CA SER A 4 36.00 -21.55 -36.41
C SER A 4 36.30 -20.73 -35.16
N THR A 5 37.58 -20.58 -34.77
CA THR A 5 37.99 -19.94 -33.51
C THR A 5 37.59 -18.46 -33.41
N THR A 6 37.71 -17.69 -34.51
CA THR A 6 37.36 -16.26 -34.51
C THR A 6 35.86 -16.03 -34.32
N HIS A 7 35.00 -16.88 -34.91
CA HIS A 7 33.55 -16.80 -34.69
C HIS A 7 33.17 -17.18 -33.26
N LEU A 8 33.82 -18.20 -32.67
CA LEU A 8 33.55 -18.56 -31.28
C LEU A 8 33.93 -17.43 -30.31
N PHE A 9 35.09 -16.78 -30.52
CA PHE A 9 35.51 -15.65 -29.70
C PHE A 9 34.58 -14.43 -29.84
N LEU A 10 34.14 -14.12 -31.06
CA LEU A 10 33.15 -13.05 -31.31
C LEU A 10 31.78 -13.37 -30.71
N LEU A 11 31.34 -14.64 -30.71
CA LEU A 11 30.12 -15.05 -30.01
C LEU A 11 30.26 -14.86 -28.49
N THR A 12 31.37 -15.29 -27.89
CA THR A 12 31.60 -15.14 -26.44
C THR A 12 31.65 -13.67 -26.02
N VAL A 13 32.27 -12.79 -26.84
CA VAL A 13 32.29 -11.34 -26.59
C VAL A 13 30.91 -10.71 -26.83
N ALA A 14 30.15 -11.13 -27.84
CA ALA A 14 28.77 -10.67 -28.04
C ALA A 14 27.83 -11.13 -26.92
N LEU A 15 28.02 -12.33 -26.37
CA LEU A 15 27.30 -12.87 -25.22
C LEU A 15 27.66 -12.14 -23.93
N SER A 16 28.94 -11.83 -23.68
CA SER A 16 29.33 -11.05 -22.50
C SER A 16 28.88 -9.58 -22.59
N VAL A 17 28.91 -8.96 -23.78
CA VAL A 17 28.39 -7.59 -23.99
C VAL A 17 26.86 -7.55 -23.88
N SER A 18 26.13 -8.54 -24.40
CA SER A 18 24.67 -8.60 -24.25
C SER A 18 24.22 -8.93 -22.82
N ALA A 19 24.96 -9.78 -22.08
CA ALA A 19 24.77 -9.97 -20.64
C ALA A 19 25.06 -8.67 -19.85
N SER A 20 26.12 -7.94 -20.23
CA SER A 20 26.46 -6.62 -19.67
C SER A 20 25.39 -5.56 -19.96
N LEU A 21 24.68 -5.64 -21.09
CA LEU A 21 23.53 -4.77 -21.39
C LEU A 21 22.26 -5.15 -20.57
N ALA A 22 22.09 -6.42 -20.20
CA ALA A 22 20.98 -6.88 -19.37
C ALA A 22 21.17 -6.59 -17.86
N SER A 23 22.42 -6.48 -17.39
CA SER A 23 22.70 -6.03 -16.02
C SER A 23 22.43 -4.53 -15.81
N LEU A 24 22.35 -3.74 -16.89
CA LEU A 24 22.06 -2.31 -16.79
C LEU A 24 20.69 -2.00 -16.16
N CYS A 25 20.61 -0.80 -15.61
CA CYS A 25 19.39 -0.13 -15.23
C CYS A 25 19.28 1.16 -16.05
N PRO A 26 18.40 1.26 -17.06
CA PRO A 26 18.38 2.40 -18.00
C PRO A 26 18.12 3.79 -17.40
N ALA A 27 17.77 3.89 -16.12
CA ALA A 27 17.64 5.15 -15.38
C ALA A 27 18.96 5.60 -14.69
N VAL A 28 19.98 4.74 -14.65
CA VAL A 28 21.25 4.96 -13.96
C VAL A 28 22.37 5.13 -14.99
N THR A 29 23.02 6.29 -14.99
CA THR A 29 24.11 6.62 -15.93
C THR A 29 25.50 6.67 -15.29
N ASP A 30 25.59 6.70 -13.96
CA ASP A 30 26.84 6.63 -13.20
C ASP A 30 27.33 5.16 -13.12
N PRO A 31 28.54 4.83 -13.61
CA PRO A 31 29.12 3.50 -13.52
C PRO A 31 29.18 2.93 -12.09
N THR A 32 29.37 3.78 -11.08
CA THR A 32 29.47 3.40 -9.65
C THR A 32 28.12 2.90 -9.15
N GLN A 33 27.07 3.68 -9.42
CA GLN A 33 25.68 3.32 -9.14
C GLN A 33 25.25 2.07 -9.93
N GLN A 34 25.70 1.93 -11.17
CA GLN A 34 25.41 0.77 -12.01
C GLN A 34 26.12 -0.50 -11.51
N ALA A 35 27.35 -0.39 -11.00
CA ALA A 35 28.02 -1.49 -10.32
C ALA A 35 27.24 -1.92 -9.06
N PHE A 36 26.76 -0.96 -8.27
CA PHE A 36 25.97 -1.24 -7.06
C PHE A 36 24.63 -1.92 -7.37
N VAL A 37 23.90 -1.49 -8.41
CA VAL A 37 22.70 -2.20 -8.90
C VAL A 37 23.04 -3.61 -9.39
N THR A 38 24.21 -3.81 -10.01
CA THR A 38 24.65 -5.15 -10.44
C THR A 38 24.88 -6.07 -9.24
N SER A 39 25.51 -5.58 -8.17
CA SER A 39 25.69 -6.33 -6.92
C SER A 39 24.35 -6.67 -6.25
N ALA A 40 23.37 -5.78 -6.31
CA ALA A 40 22.02 -6.05 -5.81
C ALA A 40 21.31 -7.14 -6.63
N LYS A 41 21.38 -7.07 -7.97
CA LYS A 41 20.84 -8.13 -8.86
C LYS A 41 21.49 -9.48 -8.54
N ALA A 42 22.82 -9.52 -8.33
CA ALA A 42 23.54 -10.75 -7.98
C ALA A 42 23.07 -11.40 -6.67
N VAL A 43 22.64 -10.62 -5.66
CA VAL A 43 22.02 -11.17 -4.44
C VAL A 43 20.65 -11.80 -4.73
N LEU A 44 19.78 -11.11 -5.49
CA LEU A 44 18.48 -11.67 -5.86
C LEU A 44 18.61 -12.90 -6.78
N ASP A 45 19.59 -12.91 -7.67
CA ASP A 45 19.79 -14.02 -8.60
C ASP A 45 20.49 -15.21 -7.94
N GLY A 46 21.33 -14.98 -6.93
CA GLY A 46 21.96 -16.02 -6.11
C GLY A 46 21.03 -16.68 -5.09
N ASN A 47 20.05 -15.94 -4.56
CA ASN A 47 19.05 -16.46 -3.60
C ASN A 47 17.84 -17.14 -4.27
N TRP A 48 17.77 -17.18 -5.61
CA TRP A 48 16.64 -17.75 -6.37
C TRP A 48 16.65 -19.28 -6.36
N VAL A 49 15.55 -19.89 -5.89
CA VAL A 49 15.37 -21.35 -5.81
C VAL A 49 14.44 -21.84 -6.91
N THR A 50 15.04 -22.31 -8.01
CA THR A 50 14.34 -22.79 -9.22
C THR A 50 13.30 -23.88 -8.94
N SER A 51 13.49 -24.75 -7.95
CA SER A 51 12.51 -25.79 -7.59
C SER A 51 11.26 -25.25 -6.88
N MET A 52 11.33 -24.06 -6.28
CA MET A 52 10.18 -23.35 -5.70
C MET A 52 9.56 -22.35 -6.69
N ASN A 53 10.39 -21.78 -7.58
CA ASN A 53 10.16 -20.55 -8.33
C ASN A 53 9.98 -19.34 -7.40
N SER A 54 10.84 -19.23 -6.38
CA SER A 54 10.86 -18.14 -5.40
C SER A 54 12.27 -17.93 -4.83
N THR A 55 12.46 -16.83 -4.14
CA THR A 55 13.75 -16.41 -3.57
C THR A 55 13.77 -16.47 -2.05
N LEU A 56 14.90 -16.88 -1.49
CA LEU A 56 15.14 -16.92 -0.04
C LEU A 56 15.45 -15.52 0.51
N PRO A 57 14.87 -15.07 1.63
CA PRO A 57 15.20 -13.77 2.23
C PRO A 57 16.69 -13.63 2.57
N SER A 58 17.32 -14.69 3.07
CA SER A 58 18.78 -14.83 3.19
C SER A 58 19.15 -16.32 3.18
N PRO A 59 20.16 -16.76 2.41
CA PRO A 59 20.38 -18.18 2.10
C PRO A 59 20.79 -19.01 3.32
N ASN A 60 21.39 -18.38 4.34
CA ASN A 60 21.91 -19.07 5.53
C ASN A 60 20.91 -19.08 6.70
N LEU A 61 19.97 -18.14 6.74
CA LEU A 61 19.10 -17.88 7.89
C LEU A 61 17.62 -18.23 7.63
N TYR A 62 17.15 -18.06 6.39
CA TYR A 62 15.74 -18.15 6.02
C TYR A 62 15.55 -19.08 4.79
N PRO A 63 15.54 -20.42 4.98
CA PRO A 63 15.62 -21.41 3.89
C PRO A 63 14.28 -21.72 3.19
N HIS A 64 13.33 -20.80 3.23
CA HIS A 64 11.95 -20.91 2.74
C HIS A 64 11.51 -19.61 2.04
N GLN A 65 10.28 -19.55 1.51
CA GLN A 65 9.69 -18.32 0.95
C GLN A 65 8.88 -17.59 2.03
N TRP A 66 9.12 -16.28 2.21
CA TRP A 66 8.36 -15.41 3.14
C TRP A 66 7.47 -14.41 2.40
N SER A 67 6.27 -14.16 2.94
CA SER A 67 5.17 -13.53 2.22
C SER A 67 5.39 -12.06 1.85
N TRP A 68 5.81 -11.21 2.81
CA TRP A 68 6.10 -9.80 2.51
C TRP A 68 7.47 -9.60 1.82
N ASP A 69 8.45 -10.48 2.12
CA ASP A 69 9.75 -10.53 1.46
C ASP A 69 9.59 -10.77 -0.04
N SER A 70 8.83 -11.80 -0.44
CA SER A 70 8.50 -12.10 -1.83
C SER A 70 7.86 -10.92 -2.55
N ALA A 71 7.04 -10.11 -1.87
CA ALA A 71 6.45 -8.91 -2.46
C ALA A 71 7.50 -7.80 -2.70
N PHE A 72 8.40 -7.55 -1.75
CA PHE A 72 9.53 -6.62 -1.96
C PHE A 72 10.53 -7.14 -3.00
N ILE A 73 10.77 -8.45 -3.04
CA ILE A 73 11.63 -9.11 -4.04
C ILE A 73 11.04 -9.00 -5.44
N ALA A 74 9.74 -9.25 -5.61
CA ALA A 74 9.03 -9.07 -6.86
C ALA A 74 9.05 -7.59 -7.34
N LEU A 75 9.01 -6.62 -6.42
CA LEU A 75 9.24 -5.21 -6.73
C LEU A 75 10.66 -4.99 -7.31
N GLY A 76 11.70 -5.56 -6.69
CA GLY A 76 13.08 -5.50 -7.21
C GLY A 76 13.23 -6.15 -8.59
N TYR A 77 12.73 -7.38 -8.76
CA TYR A 77 12.74 -8.07 -10.05
C TYR A 77 11.97 -7.30 -11.14
N SER A 78 10.88 -6.60 -10.81
CA SER A 78 10.05 -5.89 -11.80
C SER A 78 10.82 -4.91 -12.70
N HIS A 79 11.95 -4.39 -12.24
CA HIS A 79 12.80 -3.45 -12.97
C HIS A 79 13.70 -4.10 -14.04
N TYR A 80 13.96 -5.41 -13.96
CA TYR A 80 14.90 -6.10 -14.85
C TYR A 80 14.48 -7.52 -15.31
N ASP A 81 13.80 -8.30 -14.48
CA ASP A 81 13.30 -9.64 -14.81
C ASP A 81 11.79 -9.75 -14.47
N THR A 82 10.97 -9.40 -15.46
CA THR A 82 9.51 -9.51 -15.37
C THR A 82 9.05 -10.97 -15.20
N HIS A 83 9.83 -11.97 -15.64
CA HIS A 83 9.45 -13.38 -15.49
C HIS A 83 9.64 -13.86 -14.05
N LYS A 84 10.79 -13.57 -13.42
CA LYS A 84 11.01 -13.87 -11.99
C LYS A 84 10.02 -13.12 -11.10
N ALA A 85 9.74 -11.85 -11.38
CA ALA A 85 8.79 -11.07 -10.58
C ALA A 85 7.37 -11.68 -10.56
N ILE A 86 6.91 -12.16 -11.73
CA ILE A 86 5.64 -12.88 -11.86
C ILE A 86 5.72 -14.23 -11.15
N ALA A 87 6.78 -15.00 -11.37
CA ALA A 87 6.94 -16.35 -10.84
C ALA A 87 7.03 -16.39 -9.30
N GLU A 88 7.76 -15.46 -8.69
CA GLU A 88 7.84 -15.23 -7.24
C GLU A 88 6.44 -15.01 -6.63
N THR A 89 5.68 -14.09 -7.24
CA THR A 89 4.32 -13.75 -6.82
C THR A 89 3.37 -14.93 -7.00
N ASP A 90 3.42 -15.61 -8.16
CA ASP A 90 2.61 -16.78 -8.45
C ASP A 90 3.01 -17.99 -7.57
N ALA A 91 4.22 -18.06 -7.03
CA ALA A 91 4.64 -19.10 -6.08
C ALA A 91 3.95 -18.95 -4.73
N LEU A 92 4.02 -17.77 -4.14
CA LEU A 92 3.31 -17.45 -2.90
C LEU A 92 1.79 -17.66 -3.07
N PHE A 93 1.24 -17.23 -4.21
CA PHE A 93 -0.17 -17.42 -4.55
C PHE A 93 -0.55 -18.82 -5.07
N ARG A 94 0.35 -19.81 -5.09
CA ARG A 94 -0.01 -21.24 -5.15
C ARG A 94 -0.34 -21.81 -3.76
N ALA A 95 0.20 -21.20 -2.71
CA ALA A 95 0.04 -21.62 -1.31
C ALA A 95 -1.09 -20.88 -0.56
N GLN A 96 -1.85 -20.02 -1.24
CA GLN A 96 -3.02 -19.35 -0.65
C GLN A 96 -4.08 -20.39 -0.21
N TRP A 97 -4.59 -20.24 1.01
CA TRP A 97 -5.62 -21.09 1.58
C TRP A 97 -6.99 -20.83 0.93
N ARG A 98 -7.89 -21.81 1.03
CA ARG A 98 -9.23 -21.77 0.39
C ARG A 98 -10.15 -20.65 0.90
N ASN A 99 -9.91 -20.15 2.12
CA ASN A 99 -10.61 -19.00 2.71
C ASN A 99 -9.98 -17.63 2.33
N GLY A 100 -8.86 -17.63 1.61
CA GLY A 100 -8.14 -16.42 1.19
C GLY A 100 -6.86 -16.12 1.99
N LEU A 101 -6.62 -16.77 3.14
CA LEU A 101 -5.43 -16.59 3.97
C LEU A 101 -4.16 -16.80 3.12
N LEU A 102 -3.30 -15.78 3.06
CA LEU A 102 -2.00 -15.85 2.40
C LEU A 102 -0.90 -16.06 3.46
N PRO A 103 -0.31 -17.27 3.57
CA PRO A 103 0.52 -17.64 4.71
C PRO A 103 1.85 -16.87 4.72
N HIS A 104 2.38 -16.58 5.91
CA HIS A 104 3.64 -15.85 6.06
C HIS A 104 4.86 -16.65 5.58
N ILE A 105 4.80 -17.99 5.64
CA ILE A 105 5.83 -18.91 5.12
C ILE A 105 5.19 -19.95 4.20
N VAL A 106 5.84 -20.17 3.05
CA VAL A 106 5.70 -21.37 2.22
C VAL A 106 6.99 -22.19 2.35
N PHE A 107 6.87 -23.38 2.94
CA PHE A 107 8.03 -24.19 3.30
C PHE A 107 8.69 -24.81 2.06
N ASN A 108 10.02 -24.69 1.98
CA ASN A 108 10.83 -25.33 0.96
C ASN A 108 10.91 -26.86 1.24
N PRO A 109 10.45 -27.74 0.34
CA PRO A 109 10.51 -29.19 0.54
C PRO A 109 11.93 -29.76 0.50
N ASN A 110 12.92 -28.97 0.04
CA ASN A 110 14.33 -29.35 -0.05
C ASN A 110 15.20 -28.68 1.04
N ALA A 111 14.59 -27.97 2.00
CA ALA A 111 15.31 -27.45 3.15
C ALA A 111 15.52 -28.54 4.21
N ASP A 112 16.58 -28.40 4.99
CA ASP A 112 16.82 -29.21 6.18
C ASP A 112 15.94 -28.74 7.36
N GLU A 113 15.91 -29.51 8.45
CA GLU A 113 15.13 -29.20 9.66
C GLU A 113 15.74 -28.04 10.50
N SER A 114 16.56 -27.20 9.88
CA SER A 114 17.33 -26.12 10.52
C SER A 114 16.54 -24.80 10.69
N TYR A 115 15.21 -24.86 10.58
CA TYR A 115 14.27 -23.77 10.88
C TYR A 115 13.12 -24.25 11.76
N PHE A 116 12.78 -23.47 12.79
CA PHE A 116 11.67 -23.73 13.71
C PHE A 116 10.87 -22.44 13.99
N PRO A 117 9.52 -22.46 13.98
CA PRO A 117 8.65 -23.64 13.84
C PRO A 117 8.49 -24.13 12.39
N GLY A 118 8.91 -25.38 12.15
CA GLY A 118 8.78 -26.07 10.86
C GLY A 118 7.36 -26.58 10.59
N PRO A 119 7.10 -27.12 9.38
CA PRO A 119 5.74 -27.39 8.88
C PRO A 119 4.92 -28.34 9.77
N ALA A 120 5.55 -29.38 10.33
CA ALA A 120 4.90 -30.32 11.23
C ALA A 120 4.34 -29.65 12.51
N PHE A 121 4.97 -28.57 13.00
CA PHE A 121 4.53 -27.86 14.20
C PHE A 121 3.24 -27.06 13.96
N TRP A 122 3.06 -26.51 12.76
CA TRP A 122 1.88 -25.71 12.40
C TRP A 122 0.60 -26.54 12.27
N LYS A 123 0.68 -27.84 12.01
CA LYS A 123 -0.49 -28.76 11.91
C LYS A 123 -1.63 -28.21 11.04
N ILE A 124 -1.32 -27.55 9.93
CA ILE A 124 -2.31 -26.83 9.09
C ILE A 124 -3.47 -27.72 8.60
N HIS A 125 -3.23 -29.03 8.51
CA HIS A 125 -4.24 -30.05 8.17
C HIS A 125 -5.47 -30.07 9.10
N THR A 126 -5.37 -29.49 10.30
CA THR A 126 -6.52 -29.27 11.20
C THR A 126 -7.57 -28.34 10.59
N SER A 127 -7.17 -27.43 9.69
CA SER A 127 -8.09 -26.52 9.02
C SER A 127 -8.73 -27.12 7.76
N PRO A 128 -10.04 -26.98 7.54
CA PRO A 128 -10.67 -27.35 6.27
C PRO A 128 -10.27 -26.44 5.09
N ALA A 129 -9.56 -25.33 5.37
CA ALA A 129 -9.15 -24.34 4.38
C ALA A 129 -7.70 -24.50 3.86
N HIS A 130 -6.89 -25.41 4.44
CA HIS A 130 -5.46 -25.51 4.11
C HIS A 130 -5.20 -25.91 2.63
N PRO A 131 -4.04 -25.50 2.06
CA PRO A 131 -3.65 -25.87 0.70
C PRO A 131 -3.16 -27.32 0.64
N LEU A 132 -3.75 -28.14 -0.23
CA LEU A 132 -3.43 -29.58 -0.33
C LEU A 132 -2.01 -29.87 -0.82
N ASN A 133 -1.44 -28.98 -1.63
CA ASN A 133 -0.19 -29.19 -2.36
C ASN A 133 0.94 -28.25 -1.86
N SER A 134 0.86 -27.73 -0.65
CA SER A 134 1.87 -26.81 -0.10
C SER A 134 1.94 -26.93 1.42
N GLN A 135 3.15 -27.13 1.95
CA GLN A 135 3.39 -26.98 3.38
C GLN A 135 3.53 -25.49 3.70
N THR A 136 2.75 -24.98 4.64
CA THR A 136 2.71 -23.55 4.97
C THR A 136 2.62 -23.31 6.47
N SER A 137 2.89 -22.09 6.91
CA SER A 137 2.43 -21.60 8.21
C SER A 137 0.91 -21.40 8.26
N GLY A 138 0.34 -21.22 9.45
CA GLY A 138 -1.06 -20.85 9.68
C GLY A 138 -1.33 -19.39 10.10
N ILE A 139 -0.36 -18.51 9.91
CA ILE A 139 -0.45 -17.06 10.18
C ILE A 139 -0.04 -16.26 8.93
N VAL A 140 -0.32 -14.97 8.92
CA VAL A 140 -0.12 -14.07 7.76
C VAL A 140 1.03 -13.06 7.94
N GLN A 141 1.22 -12.14 6.99
CA GLN A 141 2.21 -11.06 7.04
C GLN A 141 1.65 -9.81 6.31
N PRO A 142 2.27 -8.62 6.43
CA PRO A 142 1.71 -7.39 5.90
C PRO A 142 1.44 -7.44 4.37
N PRO A 143 0.29 -6.93 3.88
CA PRO A 143 -0.26 -7.27 2.56
C PRO A 143 0.35 -6.47 1.38
N VAL A 144 1.68 -6.43 1.25
CA VAL A 144 2.40 -5.68 0.20
C VAL A 144 2.09 -6.17 -1.24
N HIS A 145 1.48 -7.35 -1.38
CA HIS A 145 1.33 -8.14 -2.62
C HIS A 145 0.64 -7.42 -3.78
N ALA A 146 -0.40 -6.61 -3.50
CA ALA A 146 -1.09 -5.83 -4.53
C ALA A 146 -0.19 -4.72 -5.11
N ILE A 147 0.68 -4.15 -4.27
CA ILE A 147 1.62 -3.08 -4.63
C ILE A 147 2.71 -3.65 -5.55
N ALA A 148 3.27 -4.81 -5.19
CA ALA A 148 4.21 -5.55 -6.01
C ALA A 148 3.61 -5.96 -7.37
N SER A 149 2.39 -6.51 -7.38
CA SER A 149 1.68 -6.91 -8.60
C SER A 149 1.46 -5.72 -9.56
N LEU A 150 1.10 -4.55 -9.02
CA LEU A 150 0.96 -3.32 -9.80
C LEU A 150 2.30 -2.79 -10.32
N ALA A 151 3.38 -2.91 -9.53
CA ALA A 151 4.73 -2.52 -9.95
C ALA A 151 5.25 -3.37 -11.11
N ILE A 152 4.99 -4.70 -11.11
CA ILE A 152 5.28 -5.59 -12.24
C ILE A 152 4.64 -5.07 -13.54
N TYR A 153 3.39 -4.61 -13.46
CA TYR A 153 2.72 -4.01 -14.62
C TYR A 153 3.28 -2.65 -15.00
N ASN A 154 3.58 -1.77 -14.04
CA ASN A 154 4.07 -0.43 -14.33
C ASN A 154 5.49 -0.44 -14.91
N ASN A 155 6.39 -1.25 -14.34
CA ASN A 155 7.81 -1.31 -14.70
C ASN A 155 8.09 -2.17 -15.95
N ALA A 156 7.08 -2.84 -16.52
CA ALA A 156 7.17 -3.53 -17.80
C ALA A 156 7.34 -2.54 -18.98
N LYS A 157 8.51 -2.58 -19.65
CA LYS A 157 8.96 -1.58 -20.64
C LYS A 157 8.68 -1.99 -22.09
N SER A 158 8.83 -3.27 -22.44
CA SER A 158 8.53 -3.77 -23.78
C SER A 158 7.07 -4.22 -23.93
N ALA A 159 6.55 -4.23 -25.17
CA ALA A 159 5.18 -4.70 -25.45
C ALA A 159 4.96 -6.16 -24.99
N GLN A 160 5.99 -7.02 -25.09
CA GLN A 160 5.93 -8.41 -24.60
C GLN A 160 5.90 -8.48 -23.07
N GLN A 161 6.74 -7.69 -22.37
CA GLN A 161 6.66 -7.57 -20.90
C GLN A 161 5.28 -7.05 -20.46
N LYS A 162 4.73 -6.05 -21.16
CA LYS A 162 3.41 -5.47 -20.82
C LYS A 162 2.27 -6.47 -21.01
N LYS A 163 2.35 -7.32 -22.06
CA LYS A 163 1.43 -8.44 -22.28
C LYS A 163 1.52 -9.50 -21.17
N LEU A 164 2.74 -9.89 -20.77
CA LEU A 164 2.97 -10.83 -19.67
C LEU A 164 2.44 -10.28 -18.34
N ALA A 165 2.73 -9.03 -18.01
CA ALA A 165 2.27 -8.40 -16.79
C ALA A 165 0.74 -8.18 -16.76
N MET A 166 0.11 -7.87 -17.91
CA MET A 166 -1.35 -7.84 -18.02
C MET A 166 -1.97 -9.23 -17.75
N HIS A 167 -1.39 -10.30 -18.28
CA HIS A 167 -1.83 -11.67 -17.99
C HIS A 167 -1.63 -12.04 -16.51
N HIS A 168 -0.52 -11.62 -15.90
CA HIS A 168 -0.31 -11.78 -14.46
C HIS A 168 -1.38 -11.04 -13.65
N LEU A 169 -1.68 -9.76 -13.95
CA LEU A 169 -2.78 -9.04 -13.29
C LEU A 169 -4.13 -9.76 -13.44
N GLN A 170 -4.44 -10.30 -14.62
CA GLN A 170 -5.66 -11.08 -14.85
C GLN A 170 -5.73 -12.35 -13.98
N SER A 171 -4.60 -13.04 -13.81
CA SER A 171 -4.46 -14.27 -13.00
C SER A 171 -4.50 -13.99 -11.49
N VAL A 172 -3.75 -12.99 -11.02
CA VAL A 172 -3.51 -12.73 -9.59
C VAL A 172 -4.62 -11.88 -8.95
N TYR A 173 -5.31 -11.03 -9.71
CA TYR A 173 -6.38 -10.17 -9.18
C TYR A 173 -7.45 -10.89 -8.35
N PRO A 174 -8.08 -12.02 -8.79
CA PRO A 174 -9.05 -12.72 -7.94
C PRO A 174 -8.42 -13.26 -6.64
N LYS A 175 -7.14 -13.63 -6.65
CA LYS A 175 -6.40 -14.09 -5.46
C LYS A 175 -6.11 -12.95 -4.49
N LEU A 176 -5.73 -11.77 -5.00
CA LEU A 176 -5.59 -10.53 -4.22
C LEU A 176 -6.92 -10.10 -3.60
N VAL A 177 -8.02 -10.19 -4.35
CA VAL A 177 -9.37 -9.93 -3.81
C VAL A 177 -9.71 -10.91 -2.68
N ASN A 178 -9.48 -12.22 -2.86
CA ASN A 178 -9.70 -13.19 -1.80
C ASN A 178 -8.82 -12.95 -0.56
N TRP A 179 -7.57 -12.50 -0.76
CA TRP A 179 -6.65 -12.15 0.32
C TRP A 179 -7.13 -10.93 1.13
N HIS A 180 -7.52 -9.84 0.45
CA HIS A 180 -8.10 -8.67 1.11
C HIS A 180 -9.46 -8.98 1.76
N ASN A 181 -10.27 -9.86 1.14
CA ASN A 181 -11.54 -10.31 1.73
C ASN A 181 -11.31 -11.10 3.02
N TYR A 182 -10.34 -12.03 3.08
CA TYR A 182 -9.99 -12.72 4.32
C TYR A 182 -9.64 -11.71 5.43
N LEU A 183 -8.81 -10.71 5.12
CA LEU A 183 -8.44 -9.67 6.08
C LEU A 183 -9.65 -8.88 6.61
N TYR A 184 -10.51 -8.32 5.75
CA TYR A 184 -11.66 -7.54 6.21
C TYR A 184 -12.85 -8.37 6.74
N ASN A 185 -12.95 -9.66 6.39
CA ASN A 185 -14.01 -10.53 6.89
C ASN A 185 -13.64 -11.12 8.25
N GLU A 186 -12.47 -11.76 8.33
CA GLU A 186 -12.05 -12.57 9.47
C GLU A 186 -11.25 -11.75 10.51
N ARG A 187 -10.38 -10.85 10.06
CA ARG A 187 -9.48 -10.06 10.94
C ARG A 187 -10.03 -8.70 11.35
N ASP A 188 -11.18 -8.30 10.84
CA ASP A 188 -11.96 -7.17 11.36
C ASP A 188 -13.41 -7.61 11.66
N PRO A 189 -13.65 -8.43 12.70
CA PRO A 189 -15.00 -8.89 13.06
C PRO A 189 -15.88 -7.76 13.62
N LEU A 190 -15.27 -6.68 14.13
CA LEU A 190 -15.98 -5.52 14.70
C LEU A 190 -16.36 -4.45 13.66
N LYS A 191 -15.85 -4.57 12.43
CA LYS A 191 -16.06 -3.64 11.30
C LYS A 191 -15.57 -2.21 11.59
N GLU A 192 -14.45 -2.13 12.32
CA GLU A 192 -13.74 -0.88 12.60
C GLU A 192 -12.92 -0.37 11.39
N ASN A 193 -12.76 -1.20 10.35
CA ASN A 193 -11.88 -1.03 9.19
C ASN A 193 -10.38 -1.12 9.56
N LEU A 194 -10.08 -1.68 10.73
CA LEU A 194 -8.74 -1.99 11.24
C LEU A 194 -8.64 -3.48 11.55
N VAL A 195 -7.75 -4.18 10.83
CA VAL A 195 -7.56 -5.62 10.99
C VAL A 195 -6.59 -5.92 12.12
N TYR A 196 -6.82 -7.04 12.84
CA TYR A 196 -5.94 -7.50 13.90
C TYR A 196 -4.90 -8.53 13.42
N ILE A 197 -3.71 -8.43 14.01
CA ILE A 197 -2.76 -9.54 14.13
C ILE A 197 -3.07 -10.37 15.38
N ARG A 198 -2.94 -11.69 15.27
CA ARG A 198 -3.13 -12.67 16.36
C ARG A 198 -1.83 -13.30 16.85
N HIS A 199 -0.73 -13.01 16.16
CA HIS A 199 0.61 -13.49 16.48
C HIS A 199 1.59 -12.37 16.18
N MET A 200 2.60 -12.17 17.03
CA MET A 200 3.53 -11.04 16.87
C MET A 200 4.27 -11.06 15.52
N TRP A 201 4.61 -12.25 15.01
CA TRP A 201 5.22 -12.44 13.68
C TRP A 201 4.34 -11.97 12.49
N GLU A 202 3.02 -11.78 12.67
CA GLU A 202 2.17 -11.25 11.59
C GLU A 202 2.44 -9.78 11.29
N SER A 203 3.03 -9.03 12.23
CA SER A 203 3.52 -7.66 12.00
C SER A 203 4.76 -7.61 11.10
N GLY A 204 5.52 -8.71 11.03
CA GLY A 204 6.92 -8.70 10.54
C GLY A 204 7.93 -8.05 11.50
N MET A 205 7.49 -7.54 12.66
CA MET A 205 8.31 -6.92 13.71
C MET A 205 8.44 -7.81 14.95
N ASP A 206 8.87 -9.06 14.78
CA ASP A 206 8.69 -10.19 15.71
C ASP A 206 8.88 -9.88 17.20
N ASN A 207 9.98 -9.23 17.59
CA ASN A 207 10.33 -8.97 18.98
C ASN A 207 10.28 -7.48 19.36
N SER A 208 9.51 -6.67 18.63
CA SER A 208 9.26 -5.26 18.97
C SER A 208 8.82 -5.10 20.45
N PRO A 209 9.32 -4.09 21.19
CA PRO A 209 8.91 -3.90 22.59
C PRO A 209 7.41 -3.62 22.76
N ALA A 210 6.71 -3.15 21.71
CA ALA A 210 5.26 -3.00 21.70
C ALA A 210 4.51 -4.30 22.05
N TRP A 211 5.11 -5.45 21.76
CA TRP A 211 4.50 -6.75 22.05
C TRP A 211 4.80 -7.24 23.47
N ASP A 212 5.80 -6.68 24.17
CA ASP A 212 6.25 -7.20 25.48
C ASP A 212 5.10 -7.20 26.51
N ASP A 213 4.31 -6.14 26.57
CA ASP A 213 3.23 -5.96 27.54
C ASP A 213 2.11 -7.02 27.35
N ALA A 214 1.62 -7.16 26.11
CA ALA A 214 0.61 -8.14 25.73
C ALA A 214 1.12 -9.59 25.87
N LEU A 215 2.40 -9.83 25.57
CA LEU A 215 3.01 -11.15 25.77
C LEU A 215 3.19 -11.47 27.26
N ASN A 216 3.65 -10.53 28.09
CA ASN A 216 3.81 -10.73 29.52
C ASN A 216 2.47 -10.95 30.24
N ALA A 217 1.35 -10.43 29.72
CA ALA A 217 0.01 -10.78 30.19
C ALA A 217 -0.34 -12.27 29.98
N ILE A 218 0.27 -12.95 28.99
CA ILE A 218 0.15 -14.40 28.82
C ILE A 218 1.00 -15.09 29.90
N GLN A 219 0.32 -15.61 30.93
CA GLN A 219 0.91 -16.43 31.99
C GLN A 219 0.67 -17.90 31.66
N LEU A 220 1.75 -18.68 31.53
CA LEU A 220 1.71 -20.09 31.09
C LEU A 220 2.21 -21.03 32.18
N THR A 221 1.49 -22.13 32.38
CA THR A 221 1.99 -23.29 33.14
C THR A 221 2.81 -24.22 32.22
N PRO A 222 3.75 -25.04 32.74
CA PRO A 222 4.62 -25.87 31.90
C PRO A 222 3.89 -26.88 31.00
N ASP A 223 2.69 -27.33 31.40
CA ASP A 223 1.81 -28.23 30.66
C ASP A 223 1.06 -27.56 29.48
N GLN A 224 0.91 -26.23 29.51
CA GLN A 224 0.33 -25.46 28.40
C GLN A 224 1.32 -25.25 27.26
N ILE A 225 2.63 -25.30 27.54
CA ILE A 225 3.70 -25.08 26.55
C ILE A 225 3.88 -26.36 25.71
N PRO A 226 3.67 -26.31 24.37
CA PRO A 226 3.96 -27.43 23.49
C PRO A 226 5.44 -27.84 23.58
N GLN A 227 5.73 -29.14 23.47
CA GLN A 227 7.12 -29.61 23.41
C GLN A 227 7.81 -29.16 22.11
N TYR A 228 8.99 -28.54 22.23
CA TYR A 228 9.75 -28.02 21.07
C TYR A 228 11.26 -27.90 21.35
N THR A 229 12.04 -27.77 20.26
CA THR A 229 13.49 -27.53 20.30
C THR A 229 13.84 -26.27 19.51
N ARG A 230 14.69 -25.40 20.09
CA ARG A 230 15.19 -24.17 19.45
C ARG A 230 16.37 -24.48 18.51
N VAL A 231 16.21 -24.23 17.20
CA VAL A 231 17.25 -24.49 16.17
C VAL A 231 17.99 -23.22 15.69
N ASP A 232 17.57 -22.04 16.13
CA ASP A 232 18.20 -20.75 15.84
C ASP A 232 19.51 -20.53 16.62
N LYS A 233 19.73 -21.31 17.70
CA LYS A 233 20.91 -21.30 18.57
C LYS A 233 22.16 -21.83 17.85
N GLY A 234 22.75 -21.00 17.01
CA GLY A 234 24.02 -21.28 16.31
C GLY A 234 24.15 -20.63 14.93
N LYS A 235 23.08 -20.07 14.36
CA LYS A 235 23.08 -19.45 13.02
C LYS A 235 23.36 -17.93 12.98
N VAL A 236 23.30 -17.27 14.13
CA VAL A 236 23.58 -15.82 14.29
C VAL A 236 24.77 -15.67 15.23
N GLY A 237 25.68 -14.73 14.93
CA GLY A 237 26.99 -14.62 15.59
C GLY A 237 26.94 -14.33 17.09
N SER A 238 25.82 -13.83 17.62
CA SER A 238 25.61 -13.58 19.04
C SER A 238 24.26 -14.14 19.51
N HIS A 239 24.26 -14.83 20.65
CA HIS A 239 23.03 -15.25 21.33
C HIS A 239 22.16 -14.07 21.79
N HIS A 240 22.71 -12.85 21.87
CA HIS A 240 22.00 -11.65 22.31
C HIS A 240 21.22 -10.94 21.18
N GLU A 241 21.35 -11.38 19.92
CA GLU A 241 20.64 -10.81 18.76
C GLU A 241 19.28 -11.48 18.50
N ARG A 242 18.91 -12.53 19.26
CA ARG A 242 17.65 -13.28 19.09
C ARG A 242 16.80 -13.30 20.38
N PRO A 243 15.47 -13.55 20.30
CA PRO A 243 14.60 -13.57 21.47
C PRO A 243 14.90 -14.71 22.45
N ASN A 244 14.64 -14.47 23.74
CA ASN A 244 14.85 -15.44 24.83
C ASN A 244 13.86 -16.63 24.77
N SER A 245 13.97 -17.59 25.70
CA SER A 245 13.05 -18.75 25.75
C SER A 245 11.60 -18.33 26.00
N HIS A 246 11.36 -17.45 26.98
CA HIS A 246 10.01 -17.01 27.40
C HIS A 246 9.21 -16.27 26.33
N PHE A 247 9.88 -15.68 25.33
CA PHE A 247 9.24 -15.19 24.11
C PHE A 247 8.77 -16.35 23.21
N TYR A 248 9.65 -17.32 22.96
CA TYR A 248 9.32 -18.48 22.12
C TYR A 248 8.24 -19.35 22.74
N ASP A 249 8.25 -19.57 24.07
CA ASP A 249 7.21 -20.32 24.80
C ASP A 249 5.80 -19.76 24.51
N ARG A 250 5.69 -18.43 24.43
CA ARG A 250 4.44 -17.72 24.10
C ARG A 250 4.09 -17.79 22.62
N ALA A 251 5.07 -17.68 21.73
CA ALA A 251 4.85 -17.87 20.29
C ALA A 251 4.34 -19.29 19.99
N VAL A 252 5.00 -20.33 20.51
CA VAL A 252 4.55 -21.72 20.30
C VAL A 252 3.19 -22.01 20.94
N TYR A 253 2.88 -21.38 22.08
CA TYR A 253 1.56 -21.43 22.69
C TYR A 253 0.47 -20.79 21.83
N LEU A 254 0.70 -19.60 21.26
CA LEU A 254 -0.27 -18.97 20.36
C LEU A 254 -0.52 -19.83 19.11
N ILE A 255 0.52 -20.44 18.54
CA ILE A 255 0.38 -21.42 17.43
C ILE A 255 -0.48 -22.61 17.86
N LYS A 256 -0.35 -23.10 19.09
CA LYS A 256 -1.23 -24.13 19.66
C LYS A 256 -2.68 -23.68 19.75
N VAL A 257 -2.96 -22.45 20.20
CA VAL A 257 -4.32 -21.87 20.19
C VAL A 257 -4.91 -21.92 18.77
N PHE A 258 -4.11 -21.69 17.73
CA PHE A 258 -4.62 -21.71 16.35
C PHE A 258 -4.95 -23.13 15.85
N TYR A 259 -4.06 -24.12 16.04
CA TYR A 259 -4.33 -25.48 15.58
C TYR A 259 -5.34 -26.24 16.44
N ASP A 260 -5.45 -25.93 17.74
CA ASP A 260 -6.48 -26.51 18.62
C ASP A 260 -7.88 -26.05 18.21
N ASN A 261 -8.01 -24.81 17.73
CA ASN A 261 -9.24 -24.24 17.17
C ASN A 261 -9.40 -24.51 15.65
N SER A 262 -8.63 -25.45 15.07
CA SER A 262 -8.70 -25.80 13.63
C SER A 262 -8.53 -24.62 12.66
N TYR A 263 -7.84 -23.56 13.09
CA TYR A 263 -7.73 -22.27 12.39
C TYR A 263 -9.09 -21.58 12.11
N ASP A 264 -10.12 -21.84 12.91
CA ASP A 264 -11.36 -21.05 12.88
C ASP A 264 -11.12 -19.66 13.47
N GLU A 265 -11.24 -18.64 12.63
CA GLU A 265 -10.93 -17.26 12.99
C GLU A 265 -11.88 -16.69 14.05
N GLN A 266 -13.15 -17.13 14.10
CA GLN A 266 -14.11 -16.67 15.09
C GLN A 266 -13.89 -17.31 16.46
N ALA A 267 -13.44 -18.56 16.51
CA ALA A 267 -13.04 -19.23 17.75
C ALA A 267 -11.74 -18.65 18.28
N ILE A 268 -10.77 -18.35 17.40
CA ILE A 268 -9.51 -17.72 17.76
C ILE A 268 -9.71 -16.27 18.22
N PHE A 269 -10.60 -15.49 17.59
CA PHE A 269 -10.96 -14.14 18.08
C PHE A 269 -11.58 -14.16 19.49
N LYS A 270 -12.25 -15.24 19.88
CA LYS A 270 -12.86 -15.39 21.21
C LYS A 270 -11.89 -15.93 22.27
N SER A 271 -10.76 -16.53 21.87
CA SER A 271 -9.88 -17.31 22.78
C SER A 271 -8.41 -16.90 22.75
N SER A 272 -7.95 -16.12 21.76
CA SER A 272 -6.56 -15.65 21.71
C SER A 272 -6.30 -14.59 22.79
N PRO A 273 -5.28 -14.76 23.65
CA PRO A 273 -4.85 -13.71 24.57
C PRO A 273 -3.96 -12.66 23.90
N PHE A 274 -3.76 -12.74 22.57
CA PHE A 274 -3.02 -11.77 21.77
C PHE A 274 -3.87 -11.37 20.55
N LEU A 275 -4.35 -10.13 20.52
CA LEU A 275 -5.14 -9.53 19.44
C LEU A 275 -4.80 -8.04 19.37
N ILE A 276 -4.08 -7.61 18.33
CA ILE A 276 -3.57 -6.23 18.22
C ILE A 276 -3.92 -5.65 16.85
N GLN A 277 -4.47 -4.43 16.82
CA GLN A 277 -4.59 -3.64 15.59
C GLN A 277 -3.28 -2.88 15.34
N ASP A 278 -2.47 -3.45 14.47
CA ASP A 278 -1.11 -3.02 14.10
C ASP A 278 -1.13 -1.85 13.10
N VAL A 279 -0.41 -0.77 13.40
CA VAL A 279 -0.31 0.44 12.56
C VAL A 279 0.39 0.17 11.23
N LEU A 280 1.50 -0.58 11.24
CA LEU A 280 2.25 -0.96 10.04
C LEU A 280 1.38 -1.83 9.13
N PHE A 281 0.76 -2.88 9.68
CA PHE A 281 -0.06 -3.82 8.92
C PHE A 281 -1.25 -3.11 8.25
N ASN A 282 -1.97 -2.28 9.02
CA ASN A 282 -3.12 -1.53 8.50
C ASN A 282 -2.69 -0.44 7.51
N SER A 283 -1.52 0.18 7.69
CA SER A 283 -0.98 1.17 6.74
C SER A 283 -0.61 0.55 5.40
N ILE A 284 0.01 -0.64 5.42
CA ILE A 284 0.28 -1.42 4.21
C ILE A 284 -1.04 -1.88 3.57
N LEU A 285 -2.02 -2.35 4.35
CA LEU A 285 -3.35 -2.74 3.85
C LEU A 285 -4.09 -1.59 3.15
N ALA A 286 -4.05 -0.38 3.71
CA ALA A 286 -4.62 0.82 3.07
C ALA A 286 -3.99 1.08 1.69
N ARG A 287 -2.66 1.02 1.58
CA ARG A 287 -1.93 1.23 0.30
C ARG A 287 -2.10 0.08 -0.69
N ALA A 288 -2.15 -1.15 -0.20
CA ALA A 288 -2.49 -2.31 -1.00
C ALA A 288 -3.91 -2.21 -1.56
N GLY A 289 -4.86 -1.64 -0.81
CA GLY A 289 -6.20 -1.32 -1.28
C GLY A 289 -6.22 -0.25 -2.40
N GLU A 290 -5.37 0.78 -2.33
CA GLU A 290 -5.19 1.72 -3.45
C GLU A 290 -4.63 0.99 -4.68
N ALA A 291 -3.61 0.14 -4.52
CA ALA A 291 -3.03 -0.62 -5.62
C ALA A 291 -4.02 -1.63 -6.24
N LEU A 292 -4.83 -2.31 -5.41
CA LEU A 292 -5.87 -3.24 -5.87
C LEU A 292 -7.01 -2.52 -6.61
N ALA A 293 -7.33 -1.29 -6.22
CA ALA A 293 -8.24 -0.42 -6.96
C ALA A 293 -7.69 -0.07 -8.36
N ASP A 294 -6.40 0.25 -8.44
CA ASP A 294 -5.75 0.62 -9.70
C ASP A 294 -5.55 -0.60 -10.63
N ILE A 295 -5.25 -1.80 -10.08
CA ILE A 295 -5.31 -3.07 -10.82
C ILE A 295 -6.73 -3.32 -11.33
N ALA A 296 -7.77 -3.17 -10.50
CA ALA A 296 -9.15 -3.33 -10.93
C ALA A 296 -9.51 -2.36 -12.07
N HIS A 297 -9.01 -1.13 -12.04
CA HIS A 297 -9.20 -0.16 -13.12
C HIS A 297 -8.50 -0.59 -14.43
N ILE A 298 -7.23 -1.03 -14.35
CA ILE A 298 -6.46 -1.56 -15.50
C ILE A 298 -7.17 -2.75 -16.14
N LEU A 299 -7.82 -3.60 -15.34
CA LEU A 299 -8.62 -4.75 -15.78
C LEU A 299 -10.06 -4.39 -16.19
N GLY A 300 -10.41 -3.10 -16.29
CA GLY A 300 -11.73 -2.61 -16.70
C GLY A 300 -12.85 -2.80 -15.66
N LYS A 301 -12.55 -3.31 -14.46
CA LYS A 301 -13.50 -3.65 -13.38
C LYS A 301 -13.91 -2.41 -12.58
N LYS A 302 -14.48 -1.40 -13.25
CA LYS A 302 -14.73 -0.04 -12.72
C LYS A 302 -15.42 0.00 -11.36
N GLN A 303 -16.47 -0.80 -11.13
CA GLN A 303 -17.18 -0.83 -9.84
C GLN A 303 -16.30 -1.37 -8.70
N ALA A 304 -15.52 -2.44 -8.95
CA ALA A 304 -14.59 -2.98 -7.96
C ALA A 304 -13.45 -1.99 -7.67
N ALA A 305 -12.98 -1.23 -8.67
CA ALA A 305 -11.99 -0.17 -8.46
C ALA A 305 -12.50 0.93 -7.51
N VAL A 306 -13.77 1.31 -7.62
CA VAL A 306 -14.40 2.25 -6.66
C VAL A 306 -14.46 1.63 -5.26
N HIS A 307 -15.00 0.41 -5.14
CA HIS A 307 -15.12 -0.28 -3.85
C HIS A 307 -13.78 -0.45 -3.11
N HIS A 308 -12.72 -0.87 -3.81
CA HIS A 308 -11.38 -1.03 -3.23
C HIS A 308 -10.79 0.31 -2.76
N ARG A 309 -11.04 1.40 -3.50
CA ARG A 309 -10.61 2.75 -3.11
C ARG A 309 -11.40 3.26 -1.90
N GLU A 310 -12.71 2.99 -1.83
CA GLU A 310 -13.55 3.31 -0.68
C GLU A 310 -13.12 2.56 0.58
N GLN A 311 -12.87 1.24 0.48
CA GLN A 311 -12.44 0.47 1.63
C GLN A 311 -11.04 0.87 2.12
N SER A 312 -10.10 1.11 1.20
CA SER A 312 -8.79 1.73 1.48
C SER A 312 -8.93 3.06 2.23
N ALA A 313 -9.85 3.93 1.80
CA ALA A 313 -10.09 5.23 2.44
C ALA A 313 -10.66 5.10 3.86
N LYS A 314 -11.52 4.09 4.13
CA LYS A 314 -12.00 3.82 5.50
C LYS A 314 -10.88 3.36 6.43
N THR A 315 -10.03 2.43 5.99
CA THR A 315 -8.87 1.98 6.78
C THR A 315 -7.88 3.12 7.02
N ALA A 316 -7.60 3.94 6.01
CA ALA A 316 -6.80 5.15 6.18
C ALA A 316 -7.39 6.12 7.23
N ALA A 317 -8.71 6.35 7.20
CA ALA A 317 -9.38 7.18 8.20
C ALA A 317 -9.35 6.57 9.60
N ALA A 318 -9.55 5.25 9.73
CA ALA A 318 -9.54 4.54 11.00
C ALA A 318 -8.16 4.54 11.68
N ILE A 319 -7.07 4.46 10.92
CA ILE A 319 -5.70 4.68 11.43
C ILE A 319 -5.59 6.09 12.05
N SER A 320 -6.04 7.11 11.32
CA SER A 320 -6.00 8.51 11.80
C SER A 320 -6.94 8.82 12.96
N SER A 321 -8.03 8.07 13.15
CA SER A 321 -9.03 8.34 14.21
C SER A 321 -8.93 7.46 15.45
N LYS A 322 -8.42 6.22 15.34
CA LYS A 322 -8.31 5.28 16.48
C LYS A 322 -6.88 5.11 16.98
N LEU A 323 -5.90 5.09 16.07
CA LEU A 323 -4.51 4.73 16.40
C LEU A 323 -3.62 5.95 16.71
N TYR A 324 -4.07 7.17 16.42
CA TYR A 324 -3.35 8.40 16.73
C TYR A 324 -3.64 8.91 18.16
N HIS A 325 -2.61 9.06 19.00
CA HIS A 325 -2.73 9.67 20.32
C HIS A 325 -2.48 11.18 20.23
N ALA A 326 -3.54 11.98 20.33
CA ALA A 326 -3.50 13.42 20.08
C ALA A 326 -2.53 14.19 20.98
N GLU A 327 -2.38 13.79 22.26
CA GLU A 327 -1.45 14.43 23.21
C GLU A 327 0.02 14.13 22.90
N ASP A 328 0.31 12.96 22.30
CA ASP A 328 1.67 12.54 21.97
C ASP A 328 2.05 12.98 20.56
N GLY A 329 1.07 13.22 19.68
CA GLY A 329 1.29 13.45 18.25
C GLY A 329 1.81 12.20 17.50
N PHE A 330 1.57 11.00 18.04
CA PHE A 330 2.15 9.74 17.54
C PHE A 330 1.07 8.68 17.27
N TYR A 331 1.39 7.70 16.41
CA TYR A 331 0.51 6.56 16.13
C TYR A 331 0.97 5.32 16.89
N TYR A 332 0.07 4.69 17.62
CA TYR A 332 0.33 3.51 18.43
C TYR A 332 -0.59 2.36 18.04
N ASP A 333 -0.09 1.13 18.16
CA ASP A 333 -0.89 -0.08 17.99
C ASP A 333 -1.95 -0.18 19.09
N TYR A 334 -3.08 -0.85 18.82
CA TYR A 334 -4.18 -0.99 19.78
C TYR A 334 -4.36 -2.44 20.21
N ASP A 335 -4.13 -2.72 21.50
CA ASP A 335 -4.39 -4.01 22.14
C ASP A 335 -5.91 -4.17 22.31
N MET A 336 -6.51 -5.15 21.63
CA MET A 336 -7.95 -5.42 21.70
C MET A 336 -8.36 -6.22 22.95
N VAL A 337 -7.40 -6.90 23.61
CA VAL A 337 -7.61 -7.68 24.83
C VAL A 337 -7.59 -6.76 26.05
N ALA A 338 -6.54 -5.94 26.18
CA ALA A 338 -6.43 -4.92 27.23
C ALA A 338 -7.20 -3.62 26.91
N LYS A 339 -7.70 -3.47 25.67
CA LYS A 339 -8.52 -2.36 25.17
C LYS A 339 -7.85 -0.97 25.28
N LYS A 340 -6.54 -0.93 25.11
CA LYS A 340 -5.69 0.26 25.25
C LYS A 340 -4.78 0.46 24.04
N LEU A 341 -4.34 1.70 23.82
CA LEU A 341 -3.19 1.96 22.95
C LEU A 341 -1.91 1.47 23.63
N ILE A 342 -1.04 0.83 22.85
CA ILE A 342 0.28 0.37 23.24
C ILE A 342 1.25 1.54 23.05
N ARG A 343 1.47 2.33 24.11
CA ARG A 343 2.25 3.59 24.07
C ARG A 343 3.77 3.37 24.01
N THR A 344 4.22 2.48 23.13
CA THR A 344 5.61 2.23 22.75
C THR A 344 5.86 2.91 21.41
N LYS A 345 6.81 3.85 21.33
CA LYS A 345 7.10 4.60 20.09
C LYS A 345 7.91 3.75 19.09
N ILE A 346 7.24 2.81 18.42
CA ILE A 346 7.88 1.96 17.41
C ILE A 346 7.82 2.59 16.02
N SER A 347 8.77 2.23 15.17
CA SER A 347 8.86 2.71 13.79
C SER A 347 7.66 2.34 12.91
N GLY A 348 6.86 1.32 13.29
CA GLY A 348 5.55 1.05 12.69
C GLY A 348 4.58 2.23 12.78
N GLY A 349 4.62 2.99 13.88
CA GLY A 349 3.85 4.23 14.05
C GLY A 349 4.21 5.32 13.02
N LEU A 350 5.47 5.41 12.63
CA LEU A 350 5.94 6.34 11.58
C LEU A 350 5.39 5.95 10.18
N VAL A 351 5.10 4.66 9.97
CA VAL A 351 4.53 4.14 8.71
C VAL A 351 3.04 4.48 8.55
N ALA A 352 2.38 5.06 9.57
CA ALA A 352 1.03 5.62 9.43
C ALA A 352 0.88 6.60 8.24
N LEU A 353 1.92 7.39 7.95
CA LEU A 353 1.95 8.30 6.80
C LEU A 353 1.96 7.56 5.44
N TYR A 354 2.42 6.31 5.39
CA TYR A 354 2.32 5.47 4.20
C TYR A 354 0.86 5.14 3.92
N GLY A 355 0.12 4.69 4.94
CA GLY A 355 -1.29 4.31 4.83
C GLY A 355 -2.23 5.49 4.64
N ALA A 356 -2.21 6.43 5.59
CA ALA A 356 -3.12 7.55 5.65
C ALA A 356 -2.67 8.75 4.78
N LYS A 357 -3.66 9.48 4.24
CA LYS A 357 -3.46 10.85 3.76
C LYS A 357 -3.88 11.75 4.91
N VAL A 358 -2.92 12.49 5.47
CA VAL A 358 -3.10 13.21 6.72
C VAL A 358 -3.09 14.73 6.49
N ASP A 359 -3.47 15.50 7.50
CA ASP A 359 -3.38 16.95 7.48
C ASP A 359 -1.96 17.43 7.87
N SER A 360 -1.75 18.75 7.83
CA SER A 360 -0.50 19.35 8.29
C SER A 360 -0.21 19.10 9.77
N THR A 361 -1.23 18.92 10.61
CA THR A 361 -1.07 18.68 12.05
C THR A 361 -0.40 17.34 12.29
N HIS A 362 -1.01 16.25 11.81
CA HIS A 362 -0.49 14.89 11.95
C HIS A 362 0.85 14.71 11.22
N LEU A 363 1.05 15.35 10.07
CA LEU A 363 2.35 15.36 9.38
C LEU A 363 3.44 16.03 10.23
N ASN A 364 3.17 17.24 10.74
CA ASN A 364 4.15 18.00 11.51
C ASN A 364 4.49 17.30 12.83
N SER A 365 3.52 16.66 13.49
CA SER A 365 3.80 15.83 14.68
C SER A 365 4.83 14.73 14.38
N ILE A 366 4.65 13.99 13.27
CA ILE A 366 5.56 12.90 12.90
C ILE A 366 6.92 13.42 12.41
N VAL A 367 6.98 14.58 11.74
CA VAL A 367 8.25 15.28 11.42
C VAL A 367 8.98 15.70 12.70
N ASN A 368 8.26 16.21 13.71
CA ASN A 368 8.85 16.57 15.00
C ASN A 368 9.40 15.33 15.74
N HIS A 369 8.65 14.22 15.77
CA HIS A 369 9.16 12.95 16.33
C HIS A 369 10.40 12.44 15.58
N LEU A 370 10.45 12.58 14.25
CA LEU A 370 11.64 12.19 13.49
C LEU A 370 12.87 13.04 13.88
N TYR A 371 12.70 14.33 14.20
CA TYR A 371 13.75 15.19 14.75
C TYR A 371 14.05 15.01 16.23
N ASP A 372 13.23 14.27 16.98
CA ASP A 372 13.48 14.01 18.40
C ASP A 372 14.78 13.20 18.59
N PRO A 373 15.59 13.48 19.63
CA PRO A 373 16.76 12.67 19.98
C PRO A 373 16.49 11.16 20.11
N ALA A 374 15.26 10.74 20.38
CA ALA A 374 14.89 9.33 20.39
C ALA A 374 14.81 8.67 19.00
N PHE A 375 14.72 9.45 17.91
CA PHE A 375 14.74 8.94 16.53
C PHE A 375 15.99 9.42 15.76
N LEU A 376 15.87 10.31 14.76
CA LEU A 376 17.03 10.80 13.99
C LEU A 376 17.81 11.86 14.76
N GLY A 377 17.15 12.57 15.68
CA GLY A 377 17.73 13.68 16.44
C GLY A 377 17.82 14.99 15.65
N PRO A 378 18.15 16.10 16.34
CA PRO A 378 18.40 17.37 15.70
C PRO A 378 19.48 17.23 14.62
N ASP A 379 19.34 18.01 13.55
CA ASP A 379 20.18 18.02 12.36
C ASP A 379 20.37 16.67 11.64
N LEU A 380 19.52 15.68 11.93
CA LEU A 380 19.60 14.30 11.40
C LEU A 380 20.95 13.65 11.74
N SER A 381 21.33 13.79 13.01
CA SER A 381 22.61 13.37 13.58
C SER A 381 22.77 11.85 13.74
N SER A 382 21.68 11.10 13.85
CA SER A 382 21.68 9.63 13.87
C SER A 382 21.67 9.07 12.45
N TYR A 383 22.30 7.92 12.21
CA TYR A 383 22.52 7.41 10.85
C TYR A 383 21.21 7.09 10.11
N THR A 384 20.19 6.61 10.83
CA THR A 384 18.91 6.15 10.26
C THR A 384 17.85 5.96 11.36
N ILE A 385 16.57 5.78 11.00
CA ILE A 385 15.47 5.53 11.94
C ILE A 385 15.71 4.20 12.70
N PRO A 386 15.70 4.19 14.04
CA PRO A 386 15.71 2.97 14.84
C PRO A 386 14.32 2.28 14.82
N SER A 387 14.26 0.96 15.01
CA SER A 387 12.99 0.22 15.02
C SER A 387 12.07 0.57 16.18
N VAL A 388 12.64 1.00 17.31
CA VAL A 388 11.96 1.64 18.45
C VAL A 388 12.74 2.87 18.88
N ALA A 389 12.05 3.88 19.42
CA ALA A 389 12.66 5.10 19.93
C ALA A 389 13.73 4.81 21.01
N ARG A 390 14.83 5.59 21.02
CA ARG A 390 15.99 5.38 21.92
C ARG A 390 15.75 5.70 23.40
N ASP A 391 14.61 6.32 23.72
CA ASP A 391 14.11 6.56 25.08
C ASP A 391 13.36 5.34 25.66
N ASP A 392 13.03 4.34 24.84
CA ASP A 392 12.35 3.11 25.26
C ASP A 392 13.27 2.19 26.09
N PRO A 393 12.81 1.65 27.24
CA PRO A 393 13.62 0.77 28.08
C PRO A 393 13.98 -0.57 27.45
N GLY A 394 13.31 -0.96 26.35
CA GLY A 394 13.66 -2.12 25.53
C GLY A 394 14.71 -1.85 24.46
N TYR A 395 15.15 -0.59 24.24
CA TYR A 395 16.07 -0.23 23.16
C TYR A 395 17.47 -0.88 23.29
N THR A 396 17.98 -1.37 22.17
CA THR A 396 19.34 -1.90 21.99
C THR A 396 19.89 -1.48 20.63
N ASN A 397 21.21 -1.41 20.48
CA ASN A 397 21.82 -1.06 19.19
C ASN A 397 21.83 -2.20 18.15
N THR A 398 21.49 -3.44 18.55
CA THR A 398 21.79 -4.66 17.76
C THR A 398 20.71 -5.75 17.76
N THR A 399 19.73 -5.75 18.67
CA THR A 399 18.82 -6.89 18.85
C THR A 399 17.54 -6.77 18.01
N TYR A 400 17.65 -7.07 16.72
CA TYR A 400 16.54 -7.33 15.81
C TYR A 400 15.52 -6.16 15.70
N TRP A 401 14.29 -6.28 16.23
CA TRP A 401 13.29 -5.17 16.24
C TRP A 401 13.30 -4.33 17.53
N LYS A 402 14.27 -4.57 18.43
CA LYS A 402 14.49 -3.76 19.63
C LYS A 402 15.55 -2.68 19.43
N GLY A 403 15.45 -1.88 18.36
CA GLY A 403 16.28 -0.70 18.12
C GLY A 403 17.02 -0.63 16.78
N PRO A 404 17.55 -1.71 16.17
CA PRO A 404 18.15 -1.67 14.84
C PRO A 404 17.26 -1.07 13.75
N ALA A 405 17.87 -0.55 12.69
CA ALA A 405 17.22 0.08 11.55
C ALA A 405 17.04 -0.89 10.37
N TRP A 406 15.90 -0.76 9.68
CA TRP A 406 15.43 -1.73 8.69
C TRP A 406 15.10 -1.05 7.35
N ILE A 407 15.62 -1.61 6.24
CA ILE A 407 15.56 -0.96 4.91
C ILE A 407 14.12 -0.85 4.37
N ASN A 408 13.29 -1.88 4.59
CA ASN A 408 11.87 -1.86 4.27
C ASN A 408 11.11 -0.76 5.04
N ILE A 409 11.40 -0.54 6.32
CA ILE A 409 10.77 0.53 7.11
C ILE A 409 11.24 1.92 6.63
N ASN A 410 12.55 2.10 6.38
CA ASN A 410 13.07 3.34 5.79
C ASN A 410 12.39 3.67 4.45
N TYR A 411 12.12 2.64 3.62
CA TYR A 411 11.41 2.78 2.35
C TYR A 411 9.95 3.22 2.55
N LEU A 412 9.22 2.58 3.47
CA LEU A 412 7.81 2.87 3.75
C LEU A 412 7.61 4.24 4.40
N VAL A 413 8.41 4.60 5.40
CA VAL A 413 8.38 5.93 6.04
C VAL A 413 8.74 7.01 5.02
N ARG A 414 9.74 6.79 4.16
CA ARG A 414 10.09 7.72 3.07
C ARG A 414 8.92 7.97 2.13
N ASP A 415 8.25 6.93 1.63
CA ASP A 415 7.12 7.11 0.72
C ASP A 415 5.93 7.80 1.41
N GLY A 416 5.68 7.48 2.68
CA GLY A 416 4.69 8.17 3.51
C GLY A 416 4.96 9.67 3.70
N LEU A 417 6.21 10.03 3.98
CA LEU A 417 6.66 11.43 4.07
C LEU A 417 6.49 12.17 2.74
N LEU A 418 6.85 11.56 1.60
CA LEU A 418 6.68 12.18 0.27
C LEU A 418 5.21 12.27 -0.16
N ARG A 419 4.37 11.29 0.23
CA ARG A 419 2.93 11.24 -0.07
C ARG A 419 2.14 12.37 0.60
N ASN A 420 2.60 12.83 1.77
CA ASN A 420 1.93 13.88 2.55
C ASN A 420 2.68 15.22 2.53
N GLY A 421 4.01 15.22 2.38
CA GLY A 421 4.90 16.38 2.52
C GLY A 421 4.88 17.40 1.38
N ASN A 422 3.83 17.50 0.57
CA ASN A 422 3.75 18.48 -0.51
C ASN A 422 3.64 19.91 0.07
N GLY A 423 4.76 20.63 0.09
CA GLY A 423 4.89 21.96 0.72
C GLY A 423 5.46 21.93 2.13
N ASN A 424 5.90 20.77 2.64
CA ASN A 424 6.67 20.64 3.88
C ASN A 424 8.12 20.26 3.53
N GLU A 425 9.04 21.22 3.66
CA GLU A 425 10.44 21.04 3.27
C GLU A 425 11.17 20.00 4.13
N ASP A 426 10.86 19.93 5.42
CA ASP A 426 11.49 18.98 6.35
C ASP A 426 11.06 17.53 6.08
N ALA A 427 9.80 17.28 5.74
CA ALA A 427 9.35 15.95 5.31
C ALA A 427 10.10 15.48 4.05
N VAL A 428 10.33 16.38 3.09
CA VAL A 428 11.12 16.09 1.87
C VAL A 428 12.61 15.90 2.18
N LYS A 429 13.18 16.71 3.08
CA LYS A 429 14.56 16.63 3.58
C LYS A 429 14.84 15.31 4.30
N ILE A 430 13.95 14.89 5.20
CA ILE A 430 14.03 13.58 5.87
C ILE A 430 13.87 12.45 4.84
N ALA A 431 12.88 12.52 3.94
CA ALA A 431 12.69 11.51 2.90
C ALA A 431 13.91 11.33 1.98
N LYS A 432 14.64 12.41 1.67
CA LYS A 432 15.92 12.36 0.95
C LYS A 432 17.03 11.76 1.81
N PHE A 433 17.16 12.19 3.06
CA PHE A 433 18.12 11.65 4.02
C PHE A 433 17.99 10.13 4.21
N LEU A 434 16.77 9.61 4.39
CA LEU A 434 16.52 8.17 4.56
C LEU A 434 17.01 7.33 3.37
N LYS A 435 16.76 7.80 2.13
CA LYS A 435 17.31 7.14 0.92
C LYS A 435 18.84 7.22 0.92
N THR A 436 19.42 8.41 1.05
CA THR A 436 20.87 8.61 1.00
C THR A 436 21.61 7.79 2.05
N ARG A 437 21.12 7.75 3.29
CA ARG A 437 21.73 6.97 4.38
C ARG A 437 21.56 5.47 4.20
N SER A 438 20.39 5.00 3.79
CA SER A 438 20.19 3.57 3.50
C SER A 438 21.12 3.08 2.40
N MET A 439 21.23 3.86 1.32
CA MET A 439 22.16 3.59 0.21
C MET A 439 23.63 3.64 0.64
N SER A 440 23.98 4.54 1.58
CA SER A 440 25.33 4.62 2.16
C SER A 440 25.67 3.38 3.02
N MET A 441 24.75 2.91 3.86
CA MET A 441 24.95 1.68 4.64
C MET A 441 25.10 0.47 3.72
N LEU A 442 24.18 0.29 2.78
CA LEU A 442 24.17 -0.85 1.86
C LEU A 442 25.35 -0.84 0.89
N GLY A 443 25.84 0.33 0.48
CA GLY A 443 27.02 0.48 -0.37
C GLY A 443 28.35 0.25 0.37
N ALA A 444 28.42 0.57 1.67
CA ALA A 444 29.63 0.39 2.48
C ALA A 444 29.75 -1.02 3.09
N ALA A 445 28.62 -1.63 3.47
CA ALA A 445 28.58 -2.91 4.19
C ALA A 445 28.01 -4.08 3.38
N GLY A 446 27.33 -3.82 2.25
CA GLY A 446 26.59 -4.84 1.51
C GLY A 446 25.16 -5.04 2.03
N PHE A 447 24.48 -6.05 1.46
CA PHE A 447 23.05 -6.26 1.65
C PHE A 447 22.77 -7.09 2.91
N TYR A 448 22.53 -6.42 4.03
CA TYR A 448 22.15 -7.03 5.31
C TYR A 448 20.67 -6.82 5.64
N GLU A 449 20.17 -7.63 6.58
CA GLU A 449 18.80 -7.62 7.11
C GLU A 449 18.48 -6.30 7.84
N TYR A 450 19.34 -5.91 8.79
CA TYR A 450 19.22 -4.68 9.59
C TYR A 450 20.59 -4.07 9.94
N PHE A 451 20.56 -2.82 10.42
CA PHE A 451 21.75 -2.00 10.69
C PHE A 451 21.66 -1.30 12.05
N ASN A 452 22.80 -1.02 12.68
CA ASN A 452 22.86 -0.19 13.89
C ASN A 452 22.49 1.27 13.53
N PRO A 453 21.50 1.90 14.20
CA PRO A 453 20.97 3.20 13.79
C PRO A 453 21.91 4.39 14.11
N ILE A 454 22.96 4.14 14.90
CA ILE A 454 23.95 5.15 15.30
C ILE A 454 25.22 5.04 14.44
N SER A 455 25.76 3.82 14.28
CA SER A 455 27.02 3.60 13.54
C SER A 455 26.84 3.26 12.05
N GLY A 456 25.65 2.81 11.64
CA GLY A 456 25.41 2.22 10.32
C GLY A 456 26.03 0.83 10.12
N SER A 457 26.52 0.16 11.19
CA SER A 457 27.12 -1.19 11.07
C SER A 457 26.07 -2.26 10.74
N PRO A 458 26.41 -3.26 9.90
CA PRO A 458 25.50 -4.33 9.52
C PRO A 458 25.28 -5.36 10.64
N HIS A 459 24.08 -5.96 10.69
CA HIS A 459 23.71 -7.05 11.58
C HIS A 459 22.70 -8.02 10.91
N GLY A 460 22.45 -9.18 11.52
CA GLY A 460 21.52 -10.18 11.00
C GLY A 460 22.00 -10.91 9.74
N GLY A 461 21.06 -11.39 8.93
CA GLY A 461 21.33 -12.13 7.70
C GLY A 461 22.02 -11.28 6.63
N HIS A 462 23.16 -11.76 6.13
CA HIS A 462 23.82 -11.20 4.94
C HIS A 462 23.18 -11.74 3.65
N GLN A 463 23.49 -11.09 2.51
CA GLN A 463 22.86 -11.32 1.21
C GLN A 463 21.32 -11.23 1.29
N PHE A 464 20.83 -10.20 1.97
CA PHE A 464 19.41 -10.05 2.27
C PHE A 464 18.60 -9.53 1.08
N SER A 465 17.56 -10.26 0.69
CA SER A 465 16.89 -10.05 -0.59
C SER A 465 16.01 -8.81 -0.66
N TRP A 466 15.25 -8.40 0.38
CA TRP A 466 14.58 -7.08 0.29
C TRP A 466 15.60 -5.93 0.21
N SER A 467 16.78 -6.07 0.83
CA SER A 467 17.76 -4.99 0.88
C SER A 467 18.38 -4.78 -0.49
N ALA A 468 18.64 -5.87 -1.22
CA ALA A 468 18.94 -5.82 -2.65
C ALA A 468 17.77 -5.30 -3.50
N ALA A 469 16.55 -5.81 -3.30
CA ALA A 469 15.39 -5.45 -4.11
C ALA A 469 14.98 -3.97 -4.00
N LEU A 470 14.99 -3.42 -2.78
CA LEU A 470 14.68 -2.02 -2.52
C LEU A 470 15.83 -1.08 -2.96
N THR A 471 17.08 -1.56 -2.98
CA THR A 471 18.18 -0.86 -3.67
C THR A 471 17.91 -0.75 -5.16
N ILE A 472 17.51 -1.86 -5.82
CA ILE A 472 17.18 -1.86 -7.25
C ILE A 472 16.00 -0.90 -7.51
N ASP A 473 14.94 -0.94 -6.70
CA ASP A 473 13.80 -0.04 -6.87
C ASP A 473 14.18 1.44 -6.71
N TRP A 474 14.87 1.81 -5.63
CA TRP A 474 15.29 3.20 -5.40
C TRP A 474 16.21 3.75 -6.49
N MET A 475 16.90 2.89 -7.25
CA MET A 475 17.82 3.26 -8.33
C MET A 475 17.18 3.21 -9.72
N CYS A 476 16.23 2.30 -9.94
CA CYS A 476 15.59 2.10 -11.24
C CYS A 476 14.24 2.80 -11.39
N SER A 477 13.59 3.17 -10.30
CA SER A 477 12.50 4.13 -10.30
C SER A 477 13.02 5.50 -10.74
N THR A 478 12.70 5.88 -11.98
CA THR A 478 12.97 7.22 -12.52
C THR A 478 12.41 8.26 -11.56
N SER A 479 13.28 9.13 -11.04
CA SER A 479 13.00 9.98 -9.88
C SER A 479 11.90 11.02 -10.16
N SER A 480 10.68 10.71 -9.73
CA SER A 480 9.57 11.68 -9.64
C SER A 480 9.75 12.68 -8.48
N GLU A 481 10.99 13.11 -8.21
CA GLU A 481 11.30 14.13 -7.20
C GLU A 481 10.79 15.52 -7.58
N THR A 482 10.23 15.66 -8.80
CA THR A 482 9.53 16.84 -9.32
C THR A 482 8.26 16.47 -10.13
N SER A 483 7.48 15.46 -9.73
CA SER A 483 6.21 15.15 -10.41
C SER A 483 5.08 14.61 -9.50
N PRO A 484 4.01 15.40 -9.26
CA PRO A 484 2.86 14.97 -8.46
C PRO A 484 1.95 14.04 -9.28
N ILE A 485 2.13 12.72 -9.13
CA ILE A 485 1.32 11.70 -9.83
C ILE A 485 -0.18 11.75 -9.43
N GLY A 486 -0.53 12.42 -8.33
CA GLY A 486 -1.93 12.75 -8.00
C GLY A 486 -2.58 13.82 -8.91
N PHE A 487 -1.79 14.64 -9.62
CA PHE A 487 -2.31 15.82 -10.30
C PHE A 487 -3.05 15.52 -11.61
N VAL A 488 -2.67 14.48 -12.35
CA VAL A 488 -3.36 14.11 -13.61
C VAL A 488 -4.79 13.61 -13.34
N SER A 489 -4.99 12.83 -12.27
CA SER A 489 -6.33 12.40 -11.83
C SER A 489 -7.19 13.58 -11.37
N SER A 490 -6.59 14.52 -10.63
CA SER A 490 -7.24 15.77 -10.22
C SER A 490 -7.63 16.64 -11.42
N LEU A 491 -6.71 16.85 -12.38
CA LEU A 491 -6.97 17.65 -13.58
C LEU A 491 -8.07 17.06 -14.46
N ILE A 492 -8.07 15.74 -14.71
CA ILE A 492 -9.13 15.12 -15.50
C ILE A 492 -10.49 15.26 -14.78
N THR A 493 -10.54 15.02 -13.47
CA THR A 493 -11.78 15.13 -12.68
C THR A 493 -12.29 16.57 -12.61
N ASN A 494 -11.40 17.55 -12.43
CA ASN A 494 -11.77 18.97 -12.36
C ASN A 494 -12.05 19.59 -13.73
N MET A 495 -11.34 19.22 -14.80
CA MET A 495 -11.69 19.64 -16.16
C MET A 495 -13.05 19.09 -16.59
N VAL A 496 -13.41 17.87 -16.17
CA VAL A 496 -14.75 17.31 -16.39
C VAL A 496 -15.81 18.09 -15.58
N ARG A 497 -15.57 18.38 -14.29
CA ARG A 497 -16.49 19.20 -13.48
C ARG A 497 -16.67 20.62 -14.04
N ILE A 498 -15.57 21.32 -14.34
CA ILE A 498 -15.58 22.72 -14.82
C ILE A 498 -16.27 22.81 -16.19
N ARG A 499 -15.96 21.91 -17.14
CA ARG A 499 -16.64 21.89 -18.44
C ARG A 499 -18.14 21.57 -18.30
N ILE A 500 -18.54 20.67 -17.40
CA ILE A 500 -19.98 20.42 -17.17
C ILE A 500 -20.68 21.65 -16.58
N SER A 501 -20.05 22.41 -15.68
CA SER A 501 -20.64 23.66 -15.17
C SER A 501 -20.74 24.78 -16.21
N GLU A 502 -19.70 25.00 -17.03
CA GLU A 502 -19.70 26.08 -18.02
C GLU A 502 -20.66 25.80 -19.19
N TRP A 503 -20.68 24.55 -19.67
CA TRP A 503 -21.61 24.17 -20.74
C TRP A 503 -23.07 24.12 -20.27
N GLY A 504 -23.35 23.95 -18.98
CA GLY A 504 -24.70 24.10 -18.42
C GLY A 504 -25.30 25.48 -18.67
N TYR A 505 -24.52 26.54 -18.43
CA TYR A 505 -24.95 27.92 -18.70
C TYR A 505 -25.02 28.23 -20.20
N VAL A 506 -24.08 27.74 -21.00
CA VAL A 506 -24.11 27.93 -22.46
C VAL A 506 -25.32 27.23 -23.08
N LEU A 507 -25.64 25.99 -22.68
CA LEU A 507 -26.79 25.27 -23.22
C LEU A 507 -28.12 25.91 -22.80
N ALA A 508 -28.23 26.38 -21.55
CA ALA A 508 -29.39 27.15 -21.09
C ALA A 508 -29.55 28.47 -21.85
N ALA A 509 -28.45 29.21 -22.07
CA ALA A 509 -28.46 30.45 -22.84
C ALA A 509 -28.84 30.22 -24.31
N VAL A 510 -28.32 29.16 -24.95
CA VAL A 510 -28.65 28.80 -26.34
C VAL A 510 -30.09 28.32 -26.48
N LEU A 511 -30.65 27.60 -25.50
CA LEU A 511 -32.07 27.22 -25.49
C LEU A 511 -32.99 28.44 -25.31
N LEU A 512 -32.61 29.39 -24.43
CA LEU A 512 -33.35 30.65 -24.25
C LEU A 512 -33.27 31.55 -25.49
N PHE A 513 -32.10 31.71 -26.11
CA PHE A 513 -31.95 32.44 -27.38
C PHE A 513 -32.64 31.74 -28.55
N GLY A 514 -32.65 30.41 -28.57
CA GLY A 514 -33.36 29.61 -29.58
C GLY A 514 -34.88 29.82 -29.51
N MET A 515 -35.46 29.78 -28.31
CA MET A 515 -36.88 30.07 -28.11
C MET A 515 -37.23 31.53 -28.41
N ALA A 516 -36.40 32.49 -28.03
CA ALA A 516 -36.58 33.90 -28.40
C ALA A 516 -36.51 34.13 -29.92
N SER A 517 -35.55 33.48 -30.60
CA SER A 517 -35.40 33.55 -32.06
C SER A 517 -36.57 32.90 -32.79
N ALA A 518 -37.07 31.75 -32.32
CA ALA A 518 -38.25 31.09 -32.88
C ALA A 518 -39.50 31.98 -32.77
N ALA A 519 -39.72 32.61 -31.61
CA ALA A 519 -40.81 33.56 -31.41
C ALA A 519 -40.72 34.77 -32.36
N TYR A 520 -39.51 35.32 -32.56
CA TYR A 520 -39.27 36.44 -33.48
C TYR A 520 -39.44 36.04 -34.96
N TYR A 521 -39.06 34.82 -35.33
CA TYR A 521 -39.27 34.31 -36.69
C TYR A 521 -40.75 34.08 -37.00
N TYR A 522 -41.52 33.60 -36.01
CA TYR A 522 -42.97 33.37 -36.17
C TYR A 522 -43.75 34.69 -36.34
N THR A 523 -43.38 35.76 -35.62
CA THR A 523 -43.96 37.11 -35.81
C THR A 523 -43.49 37.76 -37.12
N TRP A 524 -42.27 37.50 -37.58
CA TRP A 524 -41.77 38.01 -38.86
C TRP A 524 -42.45 37.37 -40.09
N ILE A 525 -42.63 36.04 -40.08
CA ILE A 525 -43.34 35.33 -41.16
C ILE A 525 -44.82 35.74 -41.21
N SER A 526 -45.51 35.77 -40.06
CA SER A 526 -46.91 36.19 -40.01
C SER A 526 -47.12 37.69 -40.29
N GLY A 527 -46.10 38.53 -40.05
CA GLY A 527 -46.10 39.95 -40.43
C GLY A 527 -45.96 40.19 -41.95
N LYS A 528 -45.19 39.36 -42.67
CA LYS A 528 -44.99 39.51 -44.13
C LYS A 528 -46.15 39.00 -44.98
N ALA A 529 -47.06 38.19 -44.43
CA ALA A 529 -48.20 37.62 -45.16
C ALA A 529 -49.39 38.59 -45.39
N LYS A 530 -49.23 39.90 -45.16
CA LYS A 530 -50.33 40.89 -45.19
C LYS A 530 -50.13 42.12 -46.08
N THR A 531 -49.07 42.19 -46.90
CA THR A 531 -48.76 43.38 -47.72
C THR A 531 -48.54 43.14 -49.22
N CYS A 532 -48.82 41.94 -49.74
CA CYS A 532 -48.82 41.64 -51.17
C CYS A 532 -50.05 40.80 -51.59
N ALA A 533 -51.25 41.40 -51.61
CA ALA A 533 -52.47 40.76 -52.13
C ALA A 533 -53.61 41.76 -52.46
N LEU A 534 -53.30 42.85 -53.17
CA LEU A 534 -54.32 43.76 -53.73
C LEU A 534 -53.87 44.24 -55.12
N ASP A 535 -54.26 43.48 -56.15
CA ASP A 535 -54.79 44.01 -57.42
C ASP A 535 -55.11 42.86 -58.40
N SER A 536 -56.39 42.72 -58.80
CA SER A 536 -56.89 42.18 -60.09
C SER A 536 -56.52 40.73 -60.56
N PHE A 537 -57.39 39.95 -61.24
CA PHE A 537 -58.85 39.92 -61.35
C PHE A 537 -59.30 38.56 -61.96
N SER A 538 -60.56 38.17 -61.73
CA SER A 538 -61.40 37.25 -62.55
C SER A 538 -61.22 35.70 -62.52
N ASN A 539 -62.40 35.04 -62.48
CA ASN A 539 -62.81 33.77 -63.10
C ASN A 539 -62.25 32.39 -62.63
N GLY A 540 -63.17 31.50 -62.20
CA GLY A 540 -62.98 30.04 -62.33
C GLY A 540 -63.66 29.12 -61.30
N ASN A 541 -64.91 28.74 -61.55
CA ASN A 541 -65.75 27.70 -60.89
C ASN A 541 -65.05 26.55 -60.09
N GLY A 542 -65.66 26.11 -58.97
CA GLY A 542 -65.30 24.86 -58.27
C GLY A 542 -66.08 24.58 -56.96
N GLU A 543 -67.05 23.66 -57.01
CA GLU A 543 -68.09 23.43 -55.99
C GLU A 543 -67.70 22.72 -54.66
N ASN A 544 -68.58 22.87 -53.65
CA ASN A 544 -69.00 21.91 -52.60
C ASN A 544 -68.15 21.58 -51.34
N GLY A 545 -68.85 21.46 -50.18
CA GLY A 545 -68.42 20.74 -48.96
C GLY A 545 -68.02 21.60 -47.73
N SER A 546 -68.90 22.34 -47.03
CA SER A 546 -69.92 21.92 -46.02
C SER A 546 -69.41 21.64 -44.58
N ASP A 547 -69.89 22.45 -43.61
CA ASP A 547 -70.07 22.17 -42.15
C ASP A 547 -68.88 21.73 -41.26
N LYS A 548 -68.78 22.06 -39.95
CA LYS A 548 -69.58 22.83 -38.95
C LYS A 548 -68.61 23.37 -37.87
N ALA A 549 -68.82 24.54 -37.23
CA ALA A 549 -69.42 24.70 -35.88
C ALA A 549 -68.98 23.66 -34.81
N ARG A 550 -68.65 23.95 -33.54
CA ARG A 550 -68.81 25.13 -32.64
C ARG A 550 -68.05 24.86 -31.29
N ASP A 551 -67.78 25.73 -30.30
CA ASP A 551 -67.80 27.21 -30.13
C ASP A 551 -66.99 27.65 -28.87
N HIS A 552 -66.93 28.98 -28.57
CA HIS A 552 -66.88 29.68 -27.26
C HIS A 552 -65.99 29.15 -26.06
N THR A 553 -64.88 29.82 -25.66
CA THR A 553 -64.70 31.00 -24.73
C THR A 553 -64.76 30.70 -23.20
N ASP A 554 -64.17 31.45 -22.24
CA ASP A 554 -63.37 32.71 -22.27
C ASP A 554 -62.40 32.90 -21.06
N SER A 555 -61.44 33.82 -21.22
CA SER A 555 -60.93 34.82 -20.24
C SER A 555 -60.18 34.42 -18.93
N ARG A 556 -58.95 34.95 -18.67
CA ARG A 556 -58.56 36.18 -17.89
C ARG A 556 -58.57 36.00 -16.35
N ARG A 557 -57.74 36.63 -15.50
CA ARG A 557 -56.54 37.54 -15.54
C ARG A 557 -55.82 37.41 -14.16
N ALA A 558 -54.49 37.50 -13.99
CA ALA A 558 -53.62 38.70 -13.83
C ALA A 558 -54.12 39.75 -12.78
N ALA A 559 -53.32 40.36 -11.88
CA ALA A 559 -51.90 40.27 -11.47
C ALA A 559 -51.64 41.18 -10.21
N THR A 560 -50.38 41.63 -9.97
CA THR A 560 -49.98 42.83 -9.12
C THR A 560 -49.67 42.55 -7.62
N LEU A 561 -48.73 43.21 -6.89
CA LEU A 561 -47.36 43.73 -7.16
C LEU A 561 -46.63 44.01 -5.78
N ALA A 562 -45.36 44.42 -5.79
CA ALA A 562 -44.35 44.29 -4.72
C ALA A 562 -44.15 45.45 -3.69
N ALA A 563 -43.49 45.07 -2.58
CA ALA A 563 -42.41 45.77 -1.81
C ALA A 563 -42.69 46.98 -0.89
N HIS A 564 -41.94 47.06 0.24
CA HIS A 564 -41.20 48.26 0.73
C HIS A 564 -40.25 48.02 1.97
N LEU A 565 -39.03 48.61 1.93
CA LEU A 565 -38.14 49.14 3.01
C LEU A 565 -37.73 48.30 4.27
N ARG A 566 -36.87 48.79 5.20
CA ARG A 566 -35.40 49.10 5.16
C ARG A 566 -34.85 49.54 6.55
N HIS A 567 -33.71 48.98 6.99
CA HIS A 567 -32.65 49.51 7.90
C HIS A 567 -32.89 50.03 9.36
N ARG A 568 -32.11 49.44 10.30
CA ARG A 568 -31.16 50.03 11.31
C ARG A 568 -30.28 48.84 11.80
N ARG A 569 -28.94 48.83 12.02
CA ARG A 569 -27.91 49.68 12.68
C ARG A 569 -28.16 49.83 14.20
N ARG A 570 -27.21 49.59 15.14
CA ARG A 570 -25.72 49.43 15.09
C ARG A 570 -25.18 48.92 16.47
N SER A 571 -24.01 48.22 16.54
CA SER A 571 -22.93 48.23 17.61
C SER A 571 -23.29 48.15 19.14
N THR A 572 -22.55 47.68 20.18
CA THR A 572 -21.18 47.13 20.53
C THR A 572 -21.20 46.84 22.07
N SER A 573 -20.29 46.18 22.84
CA SER A 573 -19.08 45.32 22.67
C SER A 573 -18.58 44.80 24.06
N MET A 574 -17.51 43.96 24.10
CA MET A 574 -16.58 43.64 25.22
C MET A 574 -16.92 42.60 26.34
N HIS A 575 -16.10 41.53 26.34
CA HIS A 575 -15.36 40.80 27.41
C HIS A 575 -15.09 41.45 28.81
N PRO A 576 -14.42 40.76 29.79
CA PRO A 576 -14.35 39.31 30.13
C PRO A 576 -14.22 38.95 31.66
N SER A 577 -14.47 37.69 32.06
CA SER A 577 -13.79 36.96 33.19
C SER A 577 -14.30 35.51 33.31
N ARG A 578 -13.83 34.64 34.23
CA ARG A 578 -12.49 34.08 34.51
C ARG A 578 -12.60 33.10 35.71
N ALA A 579 -12.11 31.85 35.56
CA ALA A 579 -11.93 30.83 36.61
C ALA A 579 -13.20 30.32 37.36
N ASP A 580 -13.37 29.01 37.43
CA ASP A 580 -12.79 28.17 38.51
C ASP A 580 -12.06 26.98 37.84
#